data_AF-B4QT44-F1
#
_entry.id   AF-B4QT44-F1
#
_cell.length_a   1.000
_cell.length_b   1.000
_cell.length_c   1.000
_cell.angle_alpha   90.00
_cell.angle_beta   90.00
_cell.angle_gamma   90.00
#
_symmetry.space_group_name_H-M   'P 1'
#
loop_
_entity.id
_entity.type
_entity.pdbx_description
1 polymer ?
#
loop_
_entity_poly.entity_id
_entity_poly.type
_entity_poly.pdbx_seq_one_letter_code
_entity_poly.pdbx_strand_id
1 'polypeptide(L)'
;MCSREALNCNDPLEIYISVVDILKKNKRKDRLSSVLTTVLNKFKTELRVWPVAAEAYFWLGKSDQVHNLLQRALRALPNQEHIPCIVSFAKLYAKHDNNDMAQTLLDDVVTSYPKRIDIWSVYVDMLIKAGLIDSARNVLERAVLQKLKPNKMQVIYKKYLQLEENHGTDATVAKVKQQAEQWVKNYAKTVK
;
A
#
# COMPACT_ATOMS: atom_id res chain seq x y z
N MET A 1 -40.63 4.87 23.53
CA MET A 1 -39.29 4.60 24.10
C MET A 1 -38.40 4.01 23.01
N CYS A 2 -37.95 4.78 22.02
CA CYS A 2 -37.17 4.23 20.89
C CYS A 2 -35.94 5.10 20.57
N SER A 3 -35.22 5.58 21.57
CA SER A 3 -34.02 6.42 21.35
C SER A 3 -32.79 5.98 22.15
N ARG A 4 -32.90 4.95 23.01
CA ARG A 4 -31.75 4.38 23.74
C ARG A 4 -31.16 3.12 23.08
N GLU A 5 -31.90 2.46 22.20
CA GLU A 5 -31.48 1.19 21.59
C GLU A 5 -30.82 1.35 20.20
N ALA A 6 -30.84 2.55 19.61
CA ALA A 6 -30.09 2.85 18.39
C ALA A 6 -28.58 3.07 18.65
N LEU A 7 -28.17 3.19 19.92
CA LEU A 7 -26.79 3.48 20.32
C LEU A 7 -25.89 2.24 20.48
N ASN A 8 -26.43 1.03 20.36
CA ASN A 8 -25.70 -0.22 20.64
C ASN A 8 -25.13 -0.94 19.41
N CYS A 9 -25.20 -0.35 18.22
CA CYS A 9 -24.70 -0.98 16.98
C CYS A 9 -23.74 -0.09 16.17
N ASN A 10 -23.11 0.90 16.78
CA ASN A 10 -22.00 1.59 16.12
C ASN A 10 -20.70 1.13 16.77
N ASP A 11 -19.88 0.41 16.00
CA ASP A 11 -18.55 -0.03 16.40
C ASP A 11 -17.83 1.17 17.07
N PRO A 12 -17.35 1.03 18.32
CA PRO A 12 -16.69 2.12 19.04
C PRO A 12 -15.66 2.85 18.18
N LEU A 13 -14.96 2.15 17.28
CA LEU A 13 -14.00 2.74 16.36
C LEU A 13 -14.66 3.69 15.35
N GLU A 14 -15.78 3.33 14.75
CA GLU A 14 -16.49 4.16 13.76
C GLU A 14 -16.95 5.49 14.36
N ILE A 15 -17.33 5.48 15.64
CA ILE A 15 -17.63 6.71 16.38
C ILE A 15 -16.38 7.60 16.45
N TYR A 16 -15.21 7.05 16.80
CA TYR A 16 -13.98 7.83 16.86
C TYR A 16 -13.53 8.35 15.49
N ILE A 17 -13.71 7.56 14.42
CA ILE A 17 -13.42 8.00 13.05
C ILE A 17 -14.32 9.20 12.69
N SER A 18 -15.62 9.10 12.98
CA SER A 18 -16.56 10.22 12.73
C SER A 18 -16.17 11.48 13.52
N VAL A 19 -15.71 11.32 14.77
CA VAL A 19 -15.23 12.43 15.60
C VAL A 19 -13.98 13.07 14.99
N VAL A 20 -13.03 12.26 14.48
CA VAL A 20 -11.84 12.77 13.78
C VAL A 20 -12.25 13.62 12.58
N ASP A 21 -13.21 13.18 11.78
CA ASP A 21 -13.67 13.91 10.60
C ASP A 21 -14.40 15.21 10.96
N ILE A 22 -15.24 15.20 12.00
CA ILE A 22 -15.90 16.41 12.51
C ILE A 22 -14.85 17.42 13.02
N LEU A 23 -13.82 16.95 13.73
CA LEU A 23 -12.76 17.83 14.24
C LEU A 23 -11.91 18.43 13.12
N LYS A 24 -11.62 17.66 12.05
CA LYS A 24 -10.97 18.16 10.83
C LYS A 24 -11.82 19.26 10.18
N LYS A 25 -13.12 19.03 10.00
CA LYS A 25 -14.07 20.03 9.44
C LYS A 25 -14.11 21.33 10.25
N ASN A 26 -14.12 21.20 11.59
CA ASN A 26 -14.15 22.34 12.50
C ASN A 26 -12.78 23.00 12.75
N LYS A 27 -11.73 22.58 12.03
CA LYS A 27 -10.35 23.09 12.12
C LYS A 27 -9.75 23.07 13.54
N ARG A 28 -10.25 22.22 14.45
CA ARG A 28 -9.79 22.18 15.85
C ARG A 28 -8.59 21.25 16.03
N LYS A 29 -7.40 21.77 15.70
CA LYS A 29 -6.13 21.02 15.72
C LYS A 29 -5.77 20.43 17.09
N ASP A 30 -5.94 21.20 18.16
CA ASP A 30 -5.52 20.77 19.50
C ASP A 30 -6.33 19.57 20.00
N ARG A 31 -7.66 19.64 19.86
CA ARG A 31 -8.56 18.53 20.24
C ARG A 31 -8.39 17.32 19.34
N LEU A 32 -8.01 17.50 18.08
CA LEU A 32 -7.72 16.37 17.19
C LEU A 32 -6.52 15.57 17.71
N SER A 33 -5.45 16.25 18.15
CA SER A 33 -4.26 15.56 18.68
C SER A 33 -4.52 14.73 19.94
N SER A 34 -5.37 15.24 20.86
CA SER A 34 -5.72 14.52 22.09
C SER A 34 -6.62 13.31 21.80
N VAL A 35 -7.57 13.45 20.86
CA VAL A 35 -8.43 12.35 20.42
C VAL A 35 -7.60 11.26 19.73
N LEU A 36 -6.69 11.62 18.82
CA LEU A 36 -5.81 10.65 18.15
C LEU A 36 -4.99 9.82 19.13
N THR A 37 -4.43 10.47 20.16
CA THR A 37 -3.67 9.77 21.20
C THR A 37 -4.55 8.78 21.96
N THR A 38 -5.80 9.18 22.26
CA THR A 38 -6.78 8.32 22.94
C THR A 38 -7.16 7.10 22.09
N VAL A 39 -7.43 7.31 20.79
CA VAL A 39 -7.82 6.25 19.85
C VAL A 39 -6.67 5.27 19.66
N LEU A 40 -5.45 5.77 19.42
CA LEU A 40 -4.26 4.94 19.24
C LEU A 40 -3.96 4.09 20.48
N ASN A 41 -4.22 4.60 21.68
CA ASN A 41 -4.00 3.82 22.91
C ASN A 41 -5.10 2.76 23.13
N LYS A 42 -6.36 3.10 22.85
CA LYS A 42 -7.51 2.19 23.04
C LYS A 42 -7.56 1.07 22.00
N PHE A 43 -7.23 1.37 20.75
CA PHE A 43 -7.40 0.46 19.61
C PHE A 43 -6.06 0.13 18.93
N LYS A 44 -4.96 0.06 19.69
CA LYS A 44 -3.60 -0.20 19.16
C LYS A 44 -3.48 -1.51 18.37
N THR A 45 -4.33 -2.49 18.64
CA THR A 45 -4.35 -3.81 17.98
C THR A 45 -5.12 -3.81 16.67
N GLU A 46 -5.85 -2.74 16.36
CA GLU A 46 -6.73 -2.67 15.21
C GLU A 46 -6.03 -1.97 14.03
N LEU A 47 -5.81 -2.69 12.93
CA LEU A 47 -5.11 -2.17 11.75
C LEU A 47 -5.71 -0.86 11.23
N ARG A 48 -7.05 -0.76 11.21
CA ARG A 48 -7.79 0.36 10.61
C ARG A 48 -7.49 1.72 11.27
N VAL A 49 -7.06 1.72 12.53
CA VAL A 49 -6.79 2.95 13.29
C VAL A 49 -5.55 3.67 12.78
N TRP A 50 -4.53 2.92 12.36
CA TRP A 50 -3.23 3.49 12.03
C TRP A 50 -3.26 4.36 10.76
N PRO A 51 -3.89 3.94 9.64
CA PRO A 51 -4.07 4.81 8.47
C PRO A 51 -4.91 6.06 8.77
N VAL A 52 -5.97 5.94 9.59
CA VAL A 52 -6.82 7.08 9.97
C VAL A 52 -6.00 8.11 10.76
N ALA A 53 -5.18 7.65 11.70
CA ALA A 53 -4.30 8.52 12.46
C ALA A 53 -3.22 9.16 11.57
N ALA A 54 -2.61 8.40 10.66
CA ALA A 54 -1.64 8.92 9.71
C ALA A 54 -2.22 10.02 8.81
N GLU A 55 -3.40 9.81 8.22
CA GLU A 55 -4.13 10.82 7.45
C GLU A 55 -4.42 12.08 8.29
N ALA A 56 -4.75 11.92 9.57
CA ALA A 56 -4.94 13.05 10.46
C ALA A 56 -3.63 13.80 10.78
N TYR A 57 -2.50 13.12 10.91
CA TYR A 57 -1.18 13.77 11.05
C TYR A 57 -0.77 14.55 9.80
N PHE A 58 -1.02 14.00 8.60
CA PHE A 58 -0.81 14.76 7.36
C PHE A 58 -1.67 16.02 7.32
N TRP A 59 -2.95 15.94 7.68
CA TRP A 59 -3.83 17.10 7.75
C TRP A 59 -3.36 18.15 8.78
N LEU A 60 -2.72 17.72 9.87
CA LEU A 60 -2.11 18.61 10.86
C LEU A 60 -0.79 19.25 10.40
N GLY A 61 -0.24 18.84 9.26
CA GLY A 61 1.08 19.27 8.78
C GLY A 61 2.26 18.60 9.52
N LYS A 62 2.02 17.48 10.20
CA LYS A 62 3.02 16.73 10.98
C LYS A 62 3.49 15.49 10.22
N SER A 63 3.96 15.66 8.99
CA SER A 63 4.46 14.57 8.12
C SER A 63 5.57 13.76 8.80
N ASP A 64 6.46 14.42 9.53
CA ASP A 64 7.61 13.79 10.19
C ASP A 64 7.19 12.77 11.26
N GLN A 65 5.99 12.94 11.83
CA GLN A 65 5.46 12.02 12.82
C GLN A 65 4.83 10.77 12.20
N VAL A 66 4.51 10.77 10.90
CA VAL A 66 3.88 9.64 10.21
C VAL A 66 4.84 8.45 10.13
N HIS A 67 6.14 8.70 9.90
CA HIS A 67 7.13 7.61 9.90
C HIS A 67 7.26 6.96 11.29
N ASN A 68 7.34 7.77 12.34
CA ASN A 68 7.35 7.28 13.72
C ASN A 68 6.05 6.53 14.08
N LEU A 69 4.91 6.96 13.53
CA LEU A 69 3.64 6.29 13.71
C LEU A 69 3.64 4.90 13.05
N LEU A 70 4.20 4.77 11.85
CA LEU A 70 4.35 3.46 11.18
C LEU A 70 5.19 2.50 12.03
N GLN A 71 6.32 2.97 12.55
CA GLN A 71 7.16 2.14 13.44
C GLN A 71 6.41 1.70 14.70
N ARG A 72 5.58 2.58 15.27
CA ARG A 72 4.71 2.23 16.40
C ARG A 72 3.63 1.21 16.01
N ALA A 73 3.05 1.34 14.81
CA ALA A 73 2.05 0.39 14.31
C ALA A 73 2.64 -1.01 14.19
N LEU A 74 3.82 -1.15 13.58
CA LEU A 74 4.50 -2.44 13.41
C LEU A 74 4.87 -3.12 14.73
N ARG A 75 5.13 -2.34 15.79
CA ARG A 75 5.36 -2.88 17.15
C ARG A 75 4.08 -3.33 17.86
N ALA A 76 2.94 -2.72 17.52
CA ALA A 76 1.66 -2.99 18.19
C ALA A 76 0.84 -4.09 17.49
N LEU A 77 0.97 -4.19 16.17
CA LEU A 77 0.21 -5.12 15.34
C LEU A 77 0.88 -6.50 15.23
N PRO A 78 0.10 -7.57 15.04
CA PRO A 78 0.65 -8.90 14.76
C PRO A 78 1.32 -8.95 13.38
N ASN A 79 2.27 -9.88 13.20
CA ASN A 79 3.07 -10.01 11.97
C ASN A 79 2.23 -10.15 10.69
N GLN A 80 1.04 -10.74 10.77
CA GLN A 80 0.14 -10.92 9.62
C GLN A 80 -0.37 -9.57 9.06
N GLU A 81 -0.46 -8.54 9.91
CA GLU A 81 -0.97 -7.22 9.56
C GLU A 81 0.13 -6.23 9.16
N HIS A 82 1.41 -6.59 9.34
CA HIS A 82 2.54 -5.70 9.01
C HIS A 82 2.54 -5.30 7.53
N ILE A 83 2.40 -6.27 6.62
CA ILE A 83 2.39 -5.97 5.18
C ILE A 83 1.17 -5.11 4.79
N PRO A 84 -0.08 -5.47 5.16
CA PRO A 84 -1.23 -4.59 4.94
C PRO A 84 -1.08 -3.17 5.52
N CYS A 85 -0.45 -3.05 6.69
CA CYS A 85 -0.15 -1.76 7.31
C CYS A 85 0.81 -0.93 6.46
N ILE A 86 1.96 -1.49 6.07
CA ILE A 86 2.96 -0.80 5.25
C ILE A 86 2.35 -0.36 3.91
N VAL A 87 1.57 -1.22 3.25
CA VAL A 87 0.88 -0.86 1.99
C VAL A 87 -0.10 0.29 2.18
N SER A 88 -0.83 0.31 3.30
CA SER A 88 -1.77 1.39 3.61
C SER A 88 -1.03 2.72 3.83
N PHE A 89 0.11 2.69 4.53
CA PHE A 89 0.96 3.87 4.69
C PHE A 89 1.59 4.33 3.37
N ALA A 90 2.07 3.41 2.53
CA ALA A 90 2.60 3.76 1.20
C ALA A 90 1.55 4.47 0.34
N LYS A 91 0.31 3.99 0.33
CA LYS A 91 -0.82 4.66 -0.36
C LYS A 91 -1.09 6.06 0.20
N LEU A 92 -0.98 6.25 1.52
CA LEU A 92 -1.13 7.56 2.14
C LEU A 92 0.00 8.52 1.75
N TYR A 93 1.26 8.07 1.76
CA TYR A 93 2.38 8.89 1.30
C TYR A 93 2.21 9.31 -0.17
N ALA A 94 1.83 8.38 -1.05
CA ALA A 94 1.56 8.68 -2.45
C ALA A 94 0.40 9.69 -2.63
N LYS A 95 -0.66 9.61 -1.80
CA LYS A 95 -1.78 10.56 -1.81
C LYS A 95 -1.37 11.98 -1.41
N HIS A 96 -0.33 12.12 -0.60
CA HIS A 96 0.22 13.40 -0.14
C HIS A 96 1.49 13.80 -0.93
N ASP A 97 1.58 13.37 -2.20
CA ASP A 97 2.68 13.68 -3.13
C ASP A 97 4.09 13.27 -2.66
N ASN A 98 4.18 12.41 -1.65
CA ASN A 98 5.45 11.88 -1.14
C ASN A 98 5.74 10.49 -1.74
N ASN A 99 5.94 10.47 -3.05
CA ASN A 99 6.16 9.24 -3.81
C ASN A 99 7.49 8.55 -3.46
N ASP A 100 8.49 9.28 -2.98
CA ASP A 100 9.79 8.72 -2.59
C ASP A 100 9.67 7.83 -1.35
N MET A 101 8.93 8.28 -0.34
CA MET A 101 8.64 7.47 0.84
C MET A 101 7.74 6.28 0.50
N ALA A 102 6.75 6.48 -0.37
CA ALA A 102 5.90 5.39 -0.82
C ALA A 102 6.69 4.30 -1.56
N GLN A 103 7.63 4.70 -2.42
CA GLN A 103 8.56 3.81 -3.11
C GLN A 103 9.45 3.05 -2.13
N THR A 104 10.10 3.75 -1.21
CA THR A 104 10.98 3.15 -0.19
C THR A 104 10.25 2.05 0.58
N LEU A 105 9.04 2.33 1.07
CA LEU A 105 8.24 1.37 1.83
C LEU A 105 7.86 0.13 1.02
N LEU A 106 7.47 0.30 -0.25
CA LEU A 106 7.09 -0.86 -1.08
C LEU A 106 8.33 -1.62 -1.56
N ASP A 107 9.45 -0.94 -1.79
CA ASP A 107 10.72 -1.56 -2.18
C ASP A 107 11.26 -2.49 -1.08
N ASP A 108 11.21 -2.05 0.17
CA ASP A 108 11.55 -2.87 1.34
C ASP A 108 10.69 -4.14 1.42
N VAL A 109 9.38 -4.01 1.14
CA VAL A 109 8.44 -5.15 1.20
C VAL A 109 8.69 -6.14 0.06
N VAL A 110 8.86 -5.68 -1.18
CA VAL A 110 9.08 -6.59 -2.32
C VAL A 110 10.46 -7.24 -2.27
N THR A 111 11.44 -6.58 -1.66
CA THR A 111 12.79 -7.14 -1.42
C THR A 111 12.75 -8.20 -0.33
N SER A 112 12.02 -7.96 0.76
CA SER A 112 11.91 -8.91 1.88
C SER A 112 10.97 -10.08 1.57
N TYR A 113 9.91 -9.84 0.79
CA TYR A 113 8.86 -10.80 0.48
C TYR A 113 8.59 -10.92 -1.03
N PRO A 114 9.60 -11.31 -1.85
CA PRO A 114 9.48 -11.30 -3.31
C PRO A 114 8.39 -12.23 -3.87
N LYS A 115 7.92 -13.20 -3.07
CA LYS A 115 6.84 -14.13 -3.44
C LYS A 115 5.42 -13.53 -3.33
N ARG A 116 5.27 -12.32 -2.79
CA ARG A 116 3.99 -11.60 -2.61
C ARG A 116 3.66 -10.73 -3.83
N ILE A 117 3.07 -11.35 -4.86
CA ILE A 117 2.77 -10.73 -6.17
C ILE A 117 1.67 -9.69 -6.13
N ASP A 118 0.78 -9.82 -5.15
CA ASP A 118 -0.18 -8.80 -4.77
C ASP A 118 0.52 -7.46 -4.53
N ILE A 119 1.68 -7.46 -3.86
CA ILE A 119 2.42 -6.24 -3.54
C ILE A 119 3.13 -5.67 -4.76
N TRP A 120 3.75 -6.51 -5.60
CA TRP A 120 4.34 -6.07 -6.87
C TRP A 120 3.32 -5.34 -7.75
N SER A 121 2.11 -5.90 -7.85
CA SER A 121 1.01 -5.28 -8.62
C SER A 121 0.61 -3.93 -8.03
N VAL A 122 0.43 -3.85 -6.71
CA VAL A 122 0.10 -2.59 -6.01
C VAL A 122 1.19 -1.54 -6.20
N TYR A 123 2.47 -1.93 -6.17
CA TYR A 123 3.59 -1.02 -6.34
C TYR A 123 3.60 -0.42 -7.75
N VAL A 124 3.48 -1.25 -8.77
CA VAL A 124 3.40 -0.80 -10.16
C VAL A 124 2.19 0.13 -10.38
N ASP A 125 1.02 -0.23 -9.86
CA ASP A 125 -0.19 0.60 -9.98
C ASP A 125 -0.03 1.97 -9.33
N MET A 126 0.65 2.03 -8.19
CA MET A 126 0.94 3.28 -7.50
C MET A 126 1.87 4.17 -8.32
N LEU A 127 2.93 3.60 -8.90
CA LEU A 127 3.88 4.33 -9.74
C LEU A 127 3.23 4.85 -11.03
N ILE A 128 2.38 4.05 -11.68
CA ILE A 128 1.64 4.48 -12.87
C ILE A 128 0.72 5.66 -12.52
N LYS A 129 0.01 5.60 -11.39
CA LYS A 129 -0.85 6.71 -10.92
C LYS A 129 -0.06 7.98 -10.62
N ALA A 130 1.18 7.85 -10.16
CA ALA A 130 2.09 8.97 -9.93
C ALA A 130 2.76 9.49 -11.22
N GLY A 131 2.48 8.89 -12.38
CA GLY A 131 3.13 9.24 -13.65
C GLY A 131 4.58 8.74 -13.79
N LEU A 132 5.05 7.92 -12.84
CA LEU A 132 6.41 7.38 -12.79
C LEU A 132 6.53 6.08 -13.60
N ILE A 133 6.29 6.18 -14.91
CA ILE A 133 6.21 5.02 -15.82
C ILE A 133 7.55 4.26 -15.90
N ASP A 134 8.67 4.98 -15.97
CA ASP A 134 9.99 4.33 -16.05
C ASP A 134 10.33 3.57 -14.77
N SER A 135 9.99 4.13 -13.60
CA SER A 135 10.11 3.40 -12.33
C SER A 135 9.22 2.17 -12.31
N ALA A 136 7.98 2.27 -12.81
CA ALA A 136 7.07 1.14 -12.89
C ALA A 136 7.63 0.02 -13.79
N ARG A 137 8.26 0.38 -14.91
CA ARG A 137 8.97 -0.56 -15.80
C ARG A 137 10.14 -1.23 -15.08
N ASN A 138 10.99 -0.47 -14.39
CA ASN A 138 12.11 -1.01 -13.62
C ASN A 138 11.66 -1.99 -12.53
N VAL A 139 10.54 -1.72 -11.86
CA VAL A 139 9.93 -2.62 -10.88
C VAL A 139 9.49 -3.94 -11.53
N LEU A 140 8.86 -3.88 -12.70
CA LEU A 140 8.45 -5.09 -13.44
C LEU A 140 9.65 -5.89 -13.96
N GLU A 141 10.69 -5.22 -14.45
CA GLU A 141 11.95 -5.86 -14.84
C GLU A 141 12.60 -6.61 -13.67
N ARG A 142 12.56 -6.04 -12.46
CA ARG A 142 13.00 -6.74 -11.24
C ARG A 142 12.08 -7.89 -10.85
N ALA A 143 10.77 -7.74 -11.07
CA ALA A 143 9.77 -8.75 -10.74
C ALA A 143 9.91 -10.02 -11.60
N VAL A 144 10.22 -9.88 -12.90
CA VAL A 144 10.40 -11.03 -13.81
C VAL A 144 11.65 -11.84 -13.52
N LEU A 145 12.65 -11.26 -12.85
CA LEU A 145 13.86 -11.96 -12.40
C LEU A 145 13.62 -12.84 -11.17
N GLN A 146 12.47 -12.71 -10.50
CA GLN A 146 12.15 -13.49 -9.31
C GLN A 146 11.83 -14.95 -9.64
N LYS A 147 12.26 -15.86 -8.78
CA LYS A 147 11.94 -17.30 -8.90
C LYS A 147 10.51 -17.57 -8.42
N LEU A 148 9.55 -17.43 -9.34
CA LEU A 148 8.11 -17.54 -9.07
C LEU A 148 7.47 -18.74 -9.79
N LYS A 149 6.35 -19.22 -9.26
CA LYS A 149 5.53 -20.25 -9.91
C LYS A 149 4.91 -19.70 -11.22
N PRO A 150 4.59 -20.54 -12.22
CA PRO A 150 4.02 -20.10 -13.50
C PRO A 150 2.79 -19.21 -13.39
N ASN A 151 1.79 -19.61 -12.60
CA ASN A 151 0.55 -18.83 -12.41
C ASN A 151 0.86 -17.41 -11.89
N LYS A 152 1.87 -17.33 -11.06
CA LYS A 152 2.34 -16.12 -10.38
C LYS A 152 3.12 -15.23 -11.36
N MET A 153 4.04 -15.81 -12.13
CA MET A 153 4.77 -15.10 -13.16
C MET A 153 3.88 -14.61 -14.31
N GLN A 154 2.85 -15.38 -14.66
CA GLN A 154 1.85 -14.98 -15.66
C GLN A 154 1.16 -13.67 -15.28
N VAL A 155 0.85 -13.45 -14.00
CA VAL A 155 0.24 -12.19 -13.52
C VAL A 155 1.20 -11.02 -13.75
N ILE A 156 2.50 -11.19 -13.47
CA ILE A 156 3.52 -10.17 -13.68
C ILE A 156 3.65 -9.84 -15.17
N TYR A 157 3.80 -10.85 -16.04
CA TYR A 157 3.92 -10.60 -17.48
C TYR A 157 2.66 -9.97 -18.08
N LYS A 158 1.46 -10.35 -17.63
CA LYS A 158 0.21 -9.68 -18.03
C LYS A 158 0.22 -8.21 -17.64
N LYS A 159 0.63 -7.89 -16.41
CA LYS A 159 0.77 -6.51 -15.92
C LYS A 159 1.81 -5.74 -16.75
N TYR A 160 2.92 -6.37 -17.09
CA TYR A 160 3.99 -5.76 -17.87
C TYR A 160 3.55 -5.45 -19.31
N LEU A 161 2.87 -6.40 -19.96
CA LEU A 161 2.27 -6.15 -21.28
C LEU A 161 1.27 -5.00 -21.24
N GLN A 162 0.38 -4.96 -20.24
CA GLN A 162 -0.57 -3.85 -20.09
C GLN A 162 0.12 -2.49 -19.92
N LEU A 163 1.24 -2.43 -19.20
CA LEU A 163 2.01 -1.20 -19.06
C LEU A 163 2.58 -0.76 -20.41
N GLU A 164 3.22 -1.66 -21.15
CA GLU A 164 3.84 -1.35 -22.44
C GLU A 164 2.81 -1.06 -23.54
N GLU A 165 1.64 -1.70 -23.51
CA GLU A 165 0.54 -1.40 -24.45
C GLU A 165 -0.03 0.00 -24.23
N ASN A 166 -0.04 0.49 -22.98
CA ASN A 166 -0.59 1.81 -22.65
C ASN A 166 0.44 2.94 -22.74
N HIS A 167 1.72 2.67 -22.46
CA HIS A 167 2.76 3.69 -22.32
C HIS A 167 4.05 3.42 -23.10
N GLY A 168 4.15 2.29 -23.78
CA GLY A 168 5.33 1.85 -24.51
C GLY A 168 5.19 1.97 -26.02
N THR A 169 5.90 1.11 -26.74
CA THR A 169 5.89 1.00 -28.20
C THR A 169 5.68 -0.45 -28.63
N ASP A 170 5.31 -0.69 -29.88
CA ASP A 170 5.16 -2.05 -30.41
C ASP A 170 6.43 -2.90 -30.21
N ALA A 171 7.60 -2.26 -30.28
CA ALA A 171 8.89 -2.92 -30.04
C ALA A 171 9.05 -3.37 -28.58
N THR A 172 8.66 -2.55 -27.60
CA THR A 172 8.75 -2.93 -26.18
C THR A 172 7.71 -3.99 -25.83
N VAL A 173 6.49 -3.91 -26.38
CA VAL A 173 5.47 -4.96 -26.26
C VAL A 173 5.98 -6.29 -26.82
N ALA A 174 6.56 -6.29 -28.02
CA ALA A 174 7.14 -7.49 -28.64
C ALA A 174 8.27 -8.09 -27.78
N LYS A 175 9.13 -7.24 -27.22
CA LYS A 175 10.20 -7.66 -26.30
C LYS A 175 9.64 -8.37 -25.07
N VAL A 176 8.61 -7.82 -24.43
CA VAL A 176 8.00 -8.45 -23.25
C VAL A 176 7.32 -9.78 -23.60
N LYS A 177 6.64 -9.87 -24.75
CA LYS A 177 6.08 -11.14 -25.25
C LYS A 177 7.16 -12.21 -25.45
N GLN A 178 8.26 -11.84 -26.11
CA GLN A 178 9.40 -12.75 -26.33
C GLN A 178 10.03 -13.19 -25.01
N GLN A 179 10.19 -12.29 -24.04
CA GLN A 179 10.68 -12.63 -22.71
C GLN A 179 9.77 -13.61 -21.98
N ALA A 180 8.45 -13.42 -22.06
CA ALA A 180 7.47 -14.33 -21.45
C ALA A 180 7.56 -15.74 -22.06
N GLU A 181 7.66 -15.85 -23.39
CA GLU A 181 7.83 -17.14 -24.07
C GLU A 181 9.14 -17.84 -23.69
N GLN A 182 10.25 -17.10 -23.64
CA GLN A 182 11.55 -17.63 -23.21
C GLN A 182 11.48 -18.12 -21.76
N TRP A 183 10.82 -17.37 -20.88
CA TRP A 183 10.63 -17.77 -19.49
C TRP A 183 9.88 -19.10 -19.38
N VAL A 184 8.77 -19.26 -20.12
CA VAL A 184 7.99 -20.51 -20.14
C VAL A 184 8.82 -21.68 -20.67
N LYS A 185 9.58 -21.49 -21.76
CA LYS A 185 10.48 -22.51 -22.33
C LYS A 185 11.55 -22.94 -21.33
N ASN A 186 12.16 -21.99 -20.63
CA ASN A 186 13.18 -22.27 -19.62
C ASN A 186 12.58 -22.99 -18.41
N TYR A 187 11.41 -22.56 -17.92
CA TYR A 187 10.72 -23.23 -16.83
C TYR A 187 10.38 -24.69 -17.17
N ALA A 188 9.87 -24.95 -18.38
CA ALA A 188 9.57 -26.31 -18.83
C ALA A 188 10.81 -27.22 -18.88
N LYS A 189 12.00 -26.68 -19.18
CA LYS A 189 13.26 -27.42 -19.13
C LYS A 189 13.71 -27.72 -17.70
N THR A 190 13.42 -26.85 -16.74
CA THR A 190 13.82 -27.05 -15.33
C THR A 190 12.95 -28.04 -14.56
N VAL A 191 11.78 -28.39 -15.10
CA VAL A 191 10.83 -29.33 -14.47
C VAL A 191 10.91 -30.74 -15.06
N LYS A 192 11.60 -30.90 -16.21
CA LYS A 192 11.97 -32.20 -16.78
C LYS A 192 13.26 -32.70 -16.15
#